data_AF-A0A945W3G8-F1
#
_entry.id   AF-A0A945W3G8-F1
#
_cell.length_a   1.000
_cell.length_b   1.000
_cell.length_c   1.000
_cell.angle_alpha   90.00
_cell.angle_beta   90.00
_cell.angle_gamma   90.00
#
_symmetry.space_group_name_H-M   'P 1'
#
loop_
_entity.id
_entity.type
_entity.pdbx_description
1 polymer ?
#
loop_
_entity_poly.entity_id
_entity_poly.type
_entity_poly.pdbx_seq_one_letter_code
_entity_poly.pdbx_strand_id
1 'polypeptide(L)'
;MEHPHKNDQIYALFWAKKIKAIRLLGGKCKKCNNDDIFVLEFHHIDSKTKKGEINSFLQSKKKCSSKWSEIEKELNKCELLCRNCHAELHHPMSHPLKEKLLELKGYDNCSKCGYKGKSSASLDFHHRNREEKKFKLSDKYYRYTLKRFILPLETIIIELDKCDILCRNCHTLEIINMPKFDRLKKKIYYKTENYVEIDNWDTEKLKKMYNEGYVYPKIASKLGCSRFTVMNLIKKMLSDKSLKKRSSKIVKRKPLPKSKFYKKRYKMEKMYLDGMIIKEIASIMNCDNKTVLNIMELLRKEGRDVPMRYRRRNLK
;
A
#
# COMPACT_ATOMS: atom_id res chain seq x y z
N MET A 1 -6.75 -19.55 7.99
CA MET A 1 -6.06 -18.53 7.16
C MET A 1 -6.47 -17.15 7.65
N GLU A 2 -5.58 -16.43 8.32
CA GLU A 2 -5.86 -15.10 8.87
C GLU A 2 -6.25 -14.12 7.76
N HIS A 3 -7.37 -13.41 7.93
CA HIS A 3 -7.78 -12.37 7.03
C HIS A 3 -6.78 -11.20 7.07
N PRO A 4 -6.26 -10.72 5.92
CA PRO A 4 -5.28 -9.64 5.92
C PRO A 4 -5.91 -8.37 6.51
N HIS A 5 -5.33 -7.87 7.61
CA HIS A 5 -5.73 -6.60 8.22
C HIS A 5 -5.77 -5.48 7.17
N LYS A 6 -6.77 -4.60 7.23
CA LYS A 6 -6.97 -3.49 6.28
C LYS A 6 -5.69 -2.64 6.05
N ASN A 7 -4.86 -2.53 7.07
CA ASN A 7 -3.57 -1.83 7.03
C ASN A 7 -2.53 -2.50 6.11
N ASP A 8 -2.58 -3.82 5.93
CA ASP A 8 -1.65 -4.55 5.07
C ASP A 8 -1.97 -4.38 3.59
N GLN A 9 -3.24 -4.22 3.25
CA GLN A 9 -3.63 -3.93 1.86
C GLN A 9 -3.14 -2.55 1.43
N ILE A 10 -3.28 -1.55 2.29
CA ILE A 10 -2.82 -0.17 2.05
C ILE A 10 -1.29 -0.16 1.95
N TYR A 11 -0.60 -0.80 2.90
CA TYR A 11 0.86 -0.92 2.89
C TYR A 11 1.38 -1.61 1.63
N ALA A 12 0.77 -2.74 1.25
CA ALA A 12 1.18 -3.48 0.06
C ALA A 12 0.96 -2.67 -1.24
N LEU A 13 -0.14 -1.90 -1.32
CA LEU A 13 -0.42 -1.06 -2.48
C LEU A 13 0.55 0.13 -2.57
N PHE A 14 0.87 0.77 -1.45
CA PHE A 14 1.86 1.84 -1.39
C PHE A 14 3.21 1.36 -1.93
N TRP A 15 3.73 0.26 -1.40
CA TRP A 15 5.01 -0.28 -1.85
C TRP A 15 4.97 -0.77 -3.29
N ALA A 16 3.85 -1.36 -3.73
CA ALA A 16 3.71 -1.79 -5.11
C ALA A 16 3.86 -0.60 -6.09
N LYS A 17 3.18 0.52 -5.80
CA LYS A 17 3.30 1.76 -6.57
C LYS A 17 4.70 2.38 -6.45
N LYS A 18 5.29 2.41 -5.26
CA LYS A 18 6.64 2.94 -5.03
C LYS A 18 7.69 2.19 -5.86
N ILE A 19 7.67 0.85 -5.82
CA ILE A 19 8.60 0.01 -6.60
C ILE A 19 8.38 0.22 -8.10
N LYS A 20 7.12 0.27 -8.55
CA LYS A 20 6.82 0.54 -9.96
C LYS A 20 7.39 1.90 -10.41
N ALA A 21 7.27 2.93 -9.56
CA ALA A 21 7.78 4.26 -9.82
C ALA A 21 9.31 4.32 -9.83
N ILE A 22 9.96 3.62 -8.90
CA ILE A 22 11.42 3.46 -8.88
C ILE A 22 11.92 2.83 -10.18
N ARG A 23 11.28 1.75 -10.65
CA ARG A 23 11.65 1.07 -11.89
C ARG A 23 11.50 1.98 -13.12
N LEU A 24 10.45 2.79 -13.20
CA LEU A 24 10.27 3.75 -14.29
C LEU A 24 11.40 4.79 -14.36
N LEU A 25 11.96 5.19 -13.21
CA LEU A 25 13.08 6.14 -13.15
C LEU A 25 14.46 5.47 -13.16
N GLY A 26 14.55 4.21 -13.61
CA GLY A 26 15.82 3.51 -13.81
C GLY A 26 16.33 2.69 -12.62
N GLY A 27 15.60 2.64 -11.51
CA GLY A 27 15.87 1.73 -10.39
C GLY A 27 17.04 2.10 -9.47
N LYS A 28 17.77 3.18 -9.77
CA LYS A 28 18.98 3.57 -9.04
C LYS A 28 19.10 5.09 -8.90
N CYS A 29 19.88 5.51 -7.89
CA CYS A 29 20.22 6.90 -7.66
C CYS A 29 20.99 7.47 -8.85
N LYS A 30 20.51 8.59 -9.42
CA LYS A 30 21.15 9.27 -10.55
C LYS A 30 22.55 9.81 -10.24
N LYS A 31 22.85 10.10 -8.96
CA LYS A 31 24.13 10.67 -8.52
C LYS A 31 25.18 9.62 -8.13
N CYS A 32 24.79 8.53 -7.46
CA CYS A 32 25.73 7.56 -6.89
C CYS A 32 25.42 6.09 -7.21
N ASN A 33 24.45 5.81 -8.08
CA ASN A 33 24.05 4.46 -8.51
C ASN A 33 23.53 3.51 -7.41
N ASN A 34 23.36 3.96 -6.17
CA ASN A 34 22.71 3.16 -5.12
C ASN A 34 21.30 2.72 -5.59
N ASP A 35 21.00 1.43 -5.51
CA ASP A 35 19.80 0.79 -6.05
C ASP A 35 18.86 0.25 -4.95
N ASP A 36 19.13 0.58 -3.69
CA ASP A 36 18.31 0.13 -2.58
C ASP A 36 16.97 0.89 -2.55
N ILE A 37 15.90 0.17 -2.90
CA ILE A 37 14.52 0.66 -2.99
C ILE A 37 14.00 1.33 -1.71
N PHE A 38 14.59 1.01 -0.56
CA PHE A 38 14.20 1.53 0.74
C PHE A 38 14.69 2.95 0.97
N VAL A 39 15.86 3.28 0.42
CA VAL A 39 16.52 4.58 0.59
C VAL A 39 16.35 5.51 -0.60
N LEU A 40 15.74 5.04 -1.70
CA LEU A 40 15.44 5.86 -2.86
C LEU A 40 14.21 6.75 -2.64
N GLU A 41 14.36 8.02 -3.05
CA GLU A 41 13.38 9.10 -3.00
C GLU A 41 13.26 9.81 -4.35
N PHE A 42 12.09 10.40 -4.58
CA PHE A 42 11.76 11.16 -5.79
C PHE A 42 12.06 12.63 -5.54
N HIS A 43 13.00 13.17 -6.30
CA HIS A 43 13.36 14.59 -6.26
C HIS A 43 12.75 15.29 -7.47
N HIS A 44 11.92 16.31 -7.25
CA HIS A 44 11.41 17.14 -8.35
C HIS A 44 12.54 18.02 -8.90
N ILE A 45 12.80 17.92 -10.22
CA ILE A 45 13.84 18.70 -10.90
C ILE A 45 13.52 20.21 -10.81
N ASP A 46 12.25 20.58 -10.98
CA ASP A 46 11.75 21.92 -10.71
C ASP A 46 10.55 21.86 -9.77
N SER A 47 10.78 22.27 -8.53
CA SER A 47 9.77 22.34 -7.47
C SER A 47 8.58 23.26 -7.78
N LYS A 48 8.70 24.23 -8.71
CA LYS A 48 7.60 25.13 -9.09
C LYS A 48 6.57 24.45 -9.99
N THR A 49 6.97 23.39 -10.67
CA THR A 49 6.11 22.65 -11.63
C THR A 49 5.36 21.49 -10.99
N LYS A 50 5.62 21.19 -9.71
CA LYS A 50 5.01 20.05 -9.01
C LYS A 50 3.56 20.31 -8.67
N LYS A 51 2.72 19.27 -8.80
CA LYS A 51 1.34 19.30 -8.27
C LYS A 51 1.29 18.84 -6.81
N GLY A 52 2.35 18.20 -6.32
CA GLY A 52 2.52 17.81 -4.92
C GLY A 52 3.64 16.78 -4.77
N GLU A 53 3.88 16.36 -3.52
CA GLU A 53 4.90 15.34 -3.22
C GLU A 53 4.51 13.96 -3.76
N ILE A 54 5.40 13.27 -4.49
CA ILE A 54 5.14 11.92 -5.04
C ILE A 54 4.66 10.96 -3.95
N ASN A 55 5.29 10.99 -2.78
CA ASN A 55 4.89 10.16 -1.63
C ASN A 55 3.43 10.36 -1.21
N SER A 56 2.85 11.55 -1.44
CA SER A 56 1.42 11.82 -1.18
C SER A 56 0.54 11.15 -2.24
N PHE A 57 0.92 11.17 -3.52
CA PHE A 57 0.20 10.46 -4.59
C PHE A 57 0.28 8.93 -4.44
N LEU A 58 1.38 8.41 -3.89
CA LEU A 58 1.56 6.97 -3.61
C LEU A 58 0.70 6.50 -2.42
N GLN A 59 0.41 7.38 -1.47
CA GLN A 59 -0.38 7.05 -0.28
C GLN A 59 -1.86 6.89 -0.61
N SER A 60 -2.39 5.69 -0.37
CA SER A 60 -3.81 5.39 -0.56
C SER A 60 -4.60 5.61 0.73
N LYS A 61 -4.77 6.85 1.20
CA LYS A 61 -5.63 7.15 2.36
C LYS A 61 -7.10 7.29 1.93
N LYS A 62 -7.93 6.35 2.40
CA LYS A 62 -9.41 6.25 2.52
C LYS A 62 -10.37 6.84 1.46
N LYS A 63 -10.03 7.79 0.58
CA LYS A 63 -10.98 8.35 -0.42
C LYS A 63 -10.41 8.67 -1.81
N CYS A 64 -9.11 8.84 -2.00
CA CYS A 64 -8.52 9.04 -3.34
C CYS A 64 -7.18 8.32 -3.42
N SER A 65 -7.13 7.18 -4.11
CA SER A 65 -5.87 6.68 -4.64
C SER A 65 -5.61 7.41 -5.95
N SER A 66 -4.54 8.20 -6.06
CA SER A 66 -4.16 8.80 -7.34
C SER A 66 -4.02 7.73 -8.40
N LYS A 67 -4.47 8.07 -9.59
CA LYS A 67 -4.37 7.22 -10.77
C LYS A 67 -2.91 6.98 -11.11
N TRP A 68 -2.59 5.85 -11.73
CA TRP A 68 -1.21 5.59 -12.10
C TRP A 68 -0.75 6.56 -13.18
N SER A 69 -1.63 6.86 -14.14
CA SER A 69 -1.44 7.88 -15.17
C SER A 69 -1.09 9.27 -14.60
N GLU A 70 -1.70 9.67 -13.48
CA GLU A 70 -1.37 10.92 -12.78
C GLU A 70 -0.01 10.85 -12.08
N ILE A 71 0.28 9.73 -11.42
CA ILE A 71 1.58 9.49 -10.78
C ILE A 71 2.68 9.54 -11.83
N GLU A 72 2.51 8.86 -12.96
CA GLU A 72 3.47 8.81 -14.07
C GLU A 72 3.75 10.19 -14.66
N LYS A 73 2.72 11.00 -14.89
CA LYS A 73 2.88 12.41 -15.32
C LYS A 73 3.72 13.24 -14.36
N GLU A 74 3.57 13.01 -13.06
CA GLU A 74 4.35 13.72 -12.04
C GLU A 74 5.77 13.16 -11.92
N LEU A 75 5.96 11.84 -12.08
CA LEU A 75 7.27 11.19 -12.10
C LEU A 75 8.15 11.69 -13.25
N ASN A 76 7.57 12.07 -14.39
CA ASN A 76 8.32 12.65 -15.51
C ASN A 76 9.03 13.97 -15.18
N LYS A 77 8.67 14.61 -14.07
CA LYS A 77 9.31 15.84 -13.56
C LYS A 77 10.31 15.54 -12.44
N CYS A 78 10.52 14.27 -12.13
CA CYS A 78 11.32 13.82 -11.01
C CYS A 78 12.57 13.09 -11.51
N GLU A 79 13.62 13.16 -10.70
CA GLU A 79 14.75 12.24 -10.76
C GLU A 79 14.81 11.40 -9.49
N LEU A 80 15.48 10.26 -9.59
CA LEU A 80 15.60 9.33 -8.47
C LEU A 80 16.94 9.54 -7.77
N LEU A 81 16.91 9.83 -6.48
CA LEU A 81 18.09 10.03 -5.64
C LEU A 81 17.99 9.18 -4.37
N CYS A 82 19.12 8.68 -3.87
CA CYS A 82 19.13 8.11 -2.52
C CYS A 82 19.03 9.24 -1.48
N ARG A 83 18.57 8.93 -0.27
CA ARG A 83 18.37 9.93 0.79
C ARG A 83 19.60 10.76 1.13
N ASN A 84 20.81 10.19 1.05
CA ASN A 84 22.04 10.95 1.22
C ASN A 84 22.17 12.01 0.13
N CYS A 85 22.16 11.60 -1.14
CA CYS A 85 22.31 12.49 -2.29
C CYS A 85 21.18 13.53 -2.38
N HIS A 86 19.96 13.13 -2.05
CA HIS A 86 18.80 14.01 -2.03
C HIS A 86 18.94 15.11 -0.97
N ALA A 87 19.39 14.77 0.23
CA ALA A 87 19.61 15.74 1.29
C ALA A 87 20.75 16.72 0.98
N GLU A 88 21.86 16.24 0.43
CA GLU A 88 22.96 17.11 -0.03
C GLU A 88 22.54 18.04 -1.16
N LEU A 89 21.63 17.61 -2.04
CA LEU A 89 21.13 18.45 -3.13
C LEU A 89 20.28 19.62 -2.60
N HIS A 90 19.40 19.34 -1.63
CA HIS A 90 18.59 20.39 -0.99
C HIS A 90 19.41 21.30 -0.08
N HIS A 91 20.46 20.76 0.54
CA HIS A 91 21.29 21.46 1.52
C HIS A 91 22.77 21.22 1.21
N PRO A 92 23.31 21.88 0.17
CA PRO A 92 24.69 21.71 -0.24
C PRO A 92 25.67 22.29 0.79
N MET A 93 25.23 23.31 1.52
CA MET A 93 25.96 23.85 2.66
C MET A 93 25.50 23.14 3.93
N SER A 94 26.48 22.74 4.75
CA SER A 94 26.20 22.21 6.08
C SER A 94 25.48 23.26 6.92
N HIS A 95 24.60 22.79 7.81
CA HIS A 95 23.95 23.67 8.76
C HIS A 95 24.90 23.88 9.95
N PRO A 96 25.29 25.12 10.31
CA PRO A 96 26.34 25.37 11.32
C PRO A 96 26.06 24.67 12.67
N LEU A 97 24.79 24.65 13.08
CA LEU A 97 24.36 23.92 14.29
C LEU A 97 24.71 22.43 14.23
N LYS A 98 24.45 21.81 13.08
CA LYS A 98 24.63 20.38 12.90
C LYS A 98 26.11 20.05 12.90
N GLU A 99 26.93 20.89 12.27
CA GLU A 99 28.39 20.80 12.37
C GLU A 99 28.84 20.93 13.82
N LYS A 100 28.31 21.90 14.58
CA LYS A 100 28.68 22.04 16.00
C LYS A 100 28.36 20.80 16.83
N LEU A 101 27.20 20.18 16.58
CA LEU A 101 26.82 18.94 17.25
C LEU A 101 27.71 17.76 16.82
N LEU A 102 28.09 17.67 15.55
CA LEU A 102 29.02 16.65 15.05
C LEU A 102 30.43 16.83 15.65
N GLU A 103 30.91 18.07 15.75
CA GLU A 103 32.17 18.43 16.43
C GLU A 103 32.16 17.99 17.90
N LEU A 104 31.09 18.28 18.64
CA LEU A 104 30.96 17.89 20.04
C LEU A 104 30.94 16.37 20.22
N LYS A 105 30.40 15.63 19.24
CA LYS A 105 30.44 14.17 19.22
C LYS A 105 31.82 13.63 18.83
N GLY A 106 32.66 14.45 18.21
CA GLY A 106 33.95 14.05 17.66
C GLY A 106 33.82 13.14 16.43
N TYR A 107 32.70 13.18 15.71
CA TYR A 107 32.42 12.25 14.61
C TYR A 107 31.69 12.94 13.46
N ASP A 108 32.21 12.83 12.23
CA ASP A 108 31.72 13.54 11.04
C ASP A 108 31.32 12.61 9.87
N ASN A 109 31.21 11.32 10.15
CA ASN A 109 30.83 10.29 9.18
C ASN A 109 29.77 9.33 9.78
N CYS A 110 29.25 8.42 8.96
CA CYS A 110 28.32 7.39 9.41
C CYS A 110 29.05 6.34 10.25
N SER A 111 28.61 6.07 11.47
CA SER A 111 29.20 5.04 12.35
C SER A 111 28.95 3.62 11.82
N LYS A 112 27.91 3.41 10.99
CA LYS A 112 27.56 2.09 10.45
C LYS A 112 28.29 1.73 9.15
N CYS A 113 28.46 2.68 8.23
CA CYS A 113 29.01 2.41 6.90
C CYS A 113 30.18 3.30 6.51
N GLY A 114 30.64 4.18 7.40
CA GLY A 114 31.76 5.10 7.13
C GLY A 114 31.44 6.25 6.18
N TYR A 115 30.23 6.32 5.61
CA TYR A 115 29.84 7.38 4.66
C TYR A 115 30.08 8.78 5.23
N LYS A 116 30.91 9.57 4.54
CA LYS A 116 31.17 10.98 4.80
C LYS A 116 30.62 11.80 3.64
N GLY A 117 29.55 12.55 3.90
CA GLY A 117 28.90 13.35 2.88
C GLY A 117 29.61 14.67 2.61
N LYS A 118 29.23 15.34 1.51
CA LYS A 118 29.70 16.69 1.16
C LYS A 118 29.17 17.77 2.10
N SER A 119 28.03 17.49 2.74
CA SER A 119 27.46 18.36 3.75
C SER A 119 26.88 17.53 4.90
N SER A 120 26.77 18.15 6.08
CA SER A 120 26.16 17.56 7.26
C SER A 120 24.70 17.15 7.04
N ALA A 121 24.06 17.62 5.96
CA ALA A 121 22.68 17.29 5.64
C ALA A 121 22.47 15.79 5.42
N SER A 122 23.50 15.09 4.92
CA SER A 122 23.47 13.66 4.63
C SER A 122 23.56 12.74 5.86
N LEU A 123 23.90 13.28 7.03
CA LEU A 123 23.97 12.58 8.32
C LEU A 123 22.70 12.83 9.13
N ASP A 124 22.38 12.00 10.11
CA ASP A 124 21.28 12.18 11.07
C ASP A 124 21.69 11.58 12.42
N PHE A 125 21.14 12.12 13.52
CA PHE A 125 21.33 11.58 14.86
C PHE A 125 20.29 10.49 15.13
N HIS A 126 20.73 9.25 15.28
CA HIS A 126 19.89 8.10 15.54
C HIS A 126 19.91 7.74 17.03
N HIS A 127 18.79 7.93 17.74
CA HIS A 127 18.67 7.45 19.11
C HIS A 127 18.72 5.93 19.17
N ARG A 128 19.69 5.39 19.92
CA ARG A 128 19.83 3.94 20.16
C ARG A 128 18.59 3.35 20.83
N ASN A 129 18.07 4.04 21.83
CA ASN A 129 16.78 3.76 22.45
C ASN A 129 15.85 4.98 22.33
N ARG A 130 14.70 4.80 21.68
CA ARG A 130 13.71 5.87 21.49
C ARG A 130 12.94 6.23 22.74
N GLU A 131 12.88 5.34 23.73
CA GLU A 131 12.15 5.55 24.99
C GLU A 131 12.95 6.38 25.99
N GLU A 132 14.28 6.38 25.86
CA GLU A 132 15.19 7.12 26.74
C GLU A 132 15.46 8.57 26.31
N LYS A 133 14.98 8.95 25.12
CA LYS A 133 15.19 10.29 24.58
C LYS A 133 14.33 11.29 25.33
N LYS A 134 14.93 12.40 25.77
CA LYS A 134 14.17 13.51 26.35
C LYS A 134 13.57 14.40 25.26
N PHE A 135 14.24 14.46 24.10
CA PHE A 135 13.80 15.25 22.95
C PHE A 135 14.46 14.79 21.65
N LYS A 136 13.97 15.23 20.48
CA LYS A 136 14.72 15.03 19.24
C LYS A 136 15.72 16.17 19.08
N LEU A 137 16.97 15.86 18.75
CA LEU A 137 17.97 16.90 18.45
C LEU A 137 17.61 17.74 17.21
N SER A 138 16.65 17.29 16.40
CA SER A 138 16.04 18.05 15.31
C SER A 138 14.98 19.08 15.77
N ASP A 139 14.52 19.00 17.02
CA ASP A 139 13.54 19.94 17.55
C ASP A 139 14.22 21.30 17.82
N LYS A 140 13.43 22.38 17.82
CA LYS A 140 13.89 23.78 17.76
C LYS A 140 14.56 24.25 19.06
N TYR A 141 15.65 23.64 19.49
CA TYR A 141 16.49 24.08 20.61
C TYR A 141 17.56 25.09 20.20
N TYR A 142 17.46 25.61 18.98
CA TYR A 142 18.30 26.69 18.48
C TYR A 142 17.39 27.76 17.88
N ARG A 143 17.49 28.98 18.40
CA ARG A 143 16.82 30.14 17.79
C ARG A 143 17.76 30.73 16.77
N TYR A 144 17.48 30.47 15.49
CA TYR A 144 18.26 30.98 14.36
C TYR A 144 18.42 32.51 14.41
N THR A 145 17.37 33.23 14.78
CA THR A 145 17.37 34.69 14.99
C THR A 145 18.31 35.15 16.09
N LEU A 146 18.53 34.33 17.12
CA LEU A 146 19.37 34.67 18.28
C LEU A 146 20.76 34.04 18.21
N LYS A 147 21.06 33.27 17.15
CA LYS A 147 22.29 32.50 16.96
C LYS A 147 22.75 31.67 18.18
N ARG A 148 21.83 31.25 19.06
CA ARG A 148 22.16 30.49 20.28
C ARG A 148 21.27 29.28 20.51
N PHE A 149 21.79 28.34 21.28
CA PHE A 149 21.00 27.26 21.88
C PHE A 149 20.02 27.82 22.92
N ILE A 150 18.80 27.30 22.90
CA ILE A 150 17.75 27.58 23.88
C ILE A 150 17.99 26.74 25.15
N LEU A 151 18.55 25.53 24.98
CA LEU A 151 18.91 24.65 26.09
C LEU A 151 20.40 24.82 26.47
N PRO A 152 20.76 24.59 27.73
CA PRO A 152 22.15 24.50 28.16
C PRO A 152 22.92 23.45 27.35
N LEU A 153 24.20 23.72 27.09
CA LEU A 153 25.05 22.87 26.27
C LEU A 153 25.19 21.47 26.87
N GLU A 154 25.28 21.36 28.19
CA GLU A 154 25.38 20.11 28.94
C GLU A 154 24.15 19.22 28.70
N THR A 155 22.96 19.83 28.65
CA THR A 155 21.72 19.10 28.37
C THR A 155 21.71 18.54 26.95
N ILE A 156 22.26 19.30 26.00
CA ILE A 156 22.38 18.87 24.60
C ILE A 156 23.38 17.73 24.48
N ILE A 157 24.53 17.82 25.15
CA ILE A 157 25.57 16.78 25.17
C ILE A 157 25.01 15.47 25.74
N ILE A 158 24.32 15.52 26.89
CA ILE A 158 23.70 14.34 27.52
C ILE A 158 22.72 13.64 26.55
N GLU A 159 21.96 14.41 25.78
CA GLU A 159 21.01 13.84 24.82
C GLU A 159 21.72 13.32 23.55
N LEU A 160 22.73 14.05 23.07
CA LEU A 160 23.60 13.66 21.96
C LEU A 160 24.37 12.37 22.27
N ASP A 161 24.69 12.13 23.54
CA ASP A 161 25.37 10.91 23.96
C ASP A 161 24.58 9.64 23.76
N LYS A 162 23.25 9.73 23.66
CA LYS A 162 22.34 8.61 23.37
C LYS A 162 22.19 8.32 21.87
N CYS A 163 22.86 9.10 21.03
CA CYS A 163 22.71 9.03 19.58
C CYS A 163 23.95 8.42 18.91
N ASP A 164 23.69 7.68 17.84
CA ASP A 164 24.69 7.31 16.84
C ASP A 164 24.59 8.28 15.64
N ILE A 165 25.71 8.55 14.98
CA ILE A 165 25.73 9.34 13.75
C ILE A 165 25.54 8.38 12.57
N LEU A 166 24.38 8.40 11.93
CA LEU A 166 24.11 7.57 10.76
C LEU A 166 23.91 8.44 9.52
N CYS A 167 24.40 8.00 8.36
CA CYS A 167 23.94 8.61 7.11
C CYS A 167 22.45 8.34 6.90
N ARG A 168 21.75 9.20 6.17
CA ARG A 168 20.30 9.09 5.97
C ARG A 168 19.86 7.77 5.35
N ASN A 169 20.68 7.18 4.49
CA ASN A 169 20.45 5.84 3.96
C ASN A 169 20.43 4.80 5.10
N CYS A 170 21.50 4.69 5.88
CA CYS A 170 21.59 3.77 7.02
C CYS A 170 20.51 4.05 8.07
N HIS A 171 20.31 5.32 8.42
CA HIS A 171 19.27 5.74 9.37
C HIS A 171 17.88 5.26 8.93
N THR A 172 17.59 5.32 7.63
CA THR A 172 16.31 4.84 7.10
C THR A 172 16.15 3.33 7.23
N LEU A 173 17.23 2.58 6.98
CA LEU A 173 17.22 1.12 7.10
C LEU A 173 16.99 0.66 8.55
N GLU A 174 17.46 1.42 9.55
CA GLU A 174 17.16 1.16 10.97
C GLU A 174 15.68 1.38 11.33
N ILE A 175 15.00 2.27 10.60
CA ILE A 175 13.62 2.67 10.93
C ILE A 175 12.60 1.79 10.21
N ILE A 176 12.97 1.20 9.09
CA ILE A 176 12.03 0.44 8.27
C ILE A 176 11.60 -0.84 8.97
N ASN A 177 10.29 -1.08 8.98
CA ASN A 177 9.72 -2.33 9.45
C ASN A 177 9.91 -3.43 8.39
N MET A 178 11.12 -4.00 8.35
CA MET A 178 11.49 -5.12 7.48
C MET A 178 10.59 -6.35 7.67
N PRO A 179 10.26 -6.80 8.91
CA PRO A 179 9.38 -7.95 9.10
C PRO A 179 8.02 -7.82 8.40
N LYS A 180 7.42 -6.62 8.42
CA LYS A 180 6.16 -6.36 7.73
C LYS A 180 6.33 -6.35 6.21
N PHE A 181 7.43 -5.79 5.70
CA PHE A 181 7.73 -5.80 4.28
C PHE A 181 7.90 -7.22 3.77
N ASP A 182 8.73 -8.03 4.45
CA ASP A 182 9.02 -9.41 4.07
C ASP A 182 7.78 -10.29 4.08
N ARG A 183 6.94 -10.17 5.13
CA ARG A 183 5.64 -10.85 5.19
C ARG A 183 4.74 -10.55 3.99
N LEU A 184 4.79 -9.32 3.48
CA LEU A 184 3.92 -8.86 2.38
C LEU A 184 4.61 -8.87 1.01
N LYS A 185 5.90 -9.25 0.93
CA LYS A 185 6.76 -9.15 -0.25
C LYS A 185 6.11 -9.75 -1.50
N LYS A 186 5.65 -11.01 -1.43
CA LYS A 186 4.98 -11.69 -2.56
C LYS A 186 3.77 -10.90 -3.09
N LYS A 187 2.97 -10.34 -2.19
CA LYS A 187 1.78 -9.54 -2.53
C LYS A 187 2.14 -8.18 -3.12
N ILE A 188 3.20 -7.55 -2.62
CA ILE A 188 3.72 -6.28 -3.13
C ILE A 188 4.15 -6.45 -4.59
N TYR A 189 5.05 -7.39 -4.87
CA TYR A 189 5.56 -7.61 -6.22
C TYR A 189 4.47 -8.09 -7.19
N TYR A 190 3.58 -9.00 -6.76
CA TYR A 190 2.42 -9.37 -7.57
C TYR A 190 1.60 -8.14 -8.00
N LYS A 191 1.38 -7.20 -7.07
CA LYS A 191 0.65 -5.95 -7.38
C LYS A 191 1.46 -4.99 -8.23
N THR A 192 2.78 -4.95 -8.12
CA THR A 192 3.65 -4.14 -8.95
C THR A 192 3.52 -4.54 -10.43
N GLU A 193 3.64 -5.84 -10.72
CA GLU A 193 3.55 -6.36 -12.10
C GLU A 193 2.12 -6.27 -12.66
N ASN A 194 1.10 -6.54 -11.82
CA ASN A 194 -0.29 -6.62 -12.24
C ASN A 194 -1.10 -5.35 -11.92
N TYR A 195 -0.43 -4.19 -11.78
CA TYR A 195 -1.14 -2.94 -11.51
C TYR A 195 -1.93 -2.50 -12.75
N VAL A 196 -3.27 -2.54 -12.66
CA VAL A 196 -4.18 -2.05 -13.70
C VAL A 196 -4.98 -0.85 -13.17
N GLU A 197 -4.95 0.25 -13.91
CA GLU A 197 -5.77 1.43 -13.61
C GLU A 197 -7.22 1.19 -14.04
N ILE A 198 -8.16 1.65 -13.21
CA ILE A 198 -9.60 1.41 -13.40
C ILE A 198 -10.10 2.04 -14.72
N ASP A 199 -9.51 3.12 -15.21
CA ASP A 199 -9.97 3.79 -16.44
C ASP A 199 -9.42 3.17 -17.74
N ASN A 200 -8.42 2.28 -17.68
CA ASN A 200 -7.83 1.56 -18.83
C ASN A 200 -8.21 0.08 -18.85
N TRP A 201 -9.45 -0.22 -18.47
CA TRP A 201 -9.96 -1.58 -18.55
C TRP A 201 -10.58 -1.83 -19.93
N ASP A 202 -10.49 -3.07 -20.40
CA ASP A 202 -11.08 -3.50 -21.67
C ASP A 202 -12.62 -3.41 -21.59
N THR A 203 -13.13 -2.21 -21.90
CA THR A 203 -14.53 -1.80 -21.71
C THR A 203 -15.50 -2.77 -22.36
N GLU A 204 -15.12 -3.26 -23.53
CA GLU A 204 -15.94 -4.17 -24.32
C GLU A 204 -16.00 -5.56 -23.69
N LYS A 205 -14.88 -6.07 -23.17
CA LYS A 205 -14.83 -7.41 -22.57
C LYS A 205 -15.69 -7.56 -21.32
N LEU A 206 -15.69 -6.60 -20.38
CA LEU A 206 -16.65 -6.66 -19.25
C LEU A 206 -18.07 -6.44 -19.73
N LYS A 207 -18.34 -5.54 -20.69
CA LYS A 207 -19.70 -5.35 -21.23
C LYS A 207 -20.21 -6.66 -21.79
N LYS A 208 -19.39 -7.35 -22.59
CA LYS A 208 -19.68 -8.68 -23.14
C LYS A 208 -19.95 -9.70 -22.04
N MET A 209 -19.01 -9.89 -21.11
CA MET A 209 -19.20 -10.82 -19.99
C MET A 209 -20.40 -10.45 -19.11
N TYR A 210 -20.68 -9.15 -18.96
CA TYR A 210 -21.85 -8.66 -18.26
C TYR A 210 -23.11 -9.01 -19.06
N ASN A 211 -23.19 -8.77 -20.36
CA ASN A 211 -24.38 -9.08 -21.14
C ASN A 211 -24.61 -10.61 -21.24
N GLU A 212 -23.53 -11.41 -21.28
CA GLU A 212 -23.54 -12.87 -21.23
C GLU A 212 -23.97 -13.46 -19.87
N GLY A 213 -24.26 -12.63 -18.86
CA GLY A 213 -24.82 -13.09 -17.60
C GLY A 213 -23.81 -13.50 -16.53
N TYR A 214 -22.50 -13.31 -16.74
CA TYR A 214 -21.48 -13.68 -15.75
C TYR A 214 -21.69 -12.95 -14.41
N VAL A 215 -21.49 -13.64 -13.28
CA VAL A 215 -21.54 -13.01 -11.94
C VAL A 215 -20.26 -12.24 -11.65
N TYR A 216 -20.33 -11.19 -10.83
CA TYR A 216 -19.19 -10.30 -10.55
C TYR A 216 -17.92 -11.04 -10.10
N PRO A 217 -17.97 -12.08 -9.23
CA PRO A 217 -16.77 -12.86 -8.89
C PRO A 217 -16.13 -13.55 -10.11
N LYS A 218 -16.94 -14.12 -11.01
CA LYS A 218 -16.45 -14.85 -12.20
C LYS A 218 -15.80 -13.89 -13.19
N ILE A 219 -16.40 -12.71 -13.34
CA ILE A 219 -15.82 -11.60 -14.11
C ILE A 219 -14.49 -11.19 -13.48
N ALA A 220 -14.47 -10.91 -12.17
CA ALA A 220 -13.30 -10.44 -11.46
C ALA A 220 -12.12 -11.42 -11.58
N SER A 221 -12.38 -12.72 -11.46
CA SER A 221 -11.38 -13.77 -11.64
C SER A 221 -10.80 -13.78 -13.07
N LYS A 222 -11.65 -13.66 -14.10
CA LYS A 222 -11.21 -13.64 -15.51
C LYS A 222 -10.50 -12.35 -15.92
N LEU A 223 -10.78 -11.24 -15.22
CA LEU A 223 -10.15 -9.94 -15.46
C LEU A 223 -8.98 -9.65 -14.50
N GLY A 224 -8.61 -10.59 -13.62
CA GLY A 224 -7.50 -10.42 -12.68
C GLY A 224 -7.69 -9.29 -11.66
N CYS A 225 -8.93 -8.90 -11.35
CA CYS A 225 -9.22 -7.76 -10.48
C CYS A 225 -10.12 -8.13 -9.30
N SER A 226 -10.40 -7.17 -8.41
CA SER A 226 -11.30 -7.41 -7.28
C SER A 226 -12.77 -7.38 -7.71
N ARG A 227 -13.61 -8.15 -7.02
CA ARG A 227 -15.08 -8.08 -7.19
C ARG A 227 -15.61 -6.65 -7.02
N PHE A 228 -15.04 -5.87 -6.08
CA PHE A 228 -15.42 -4.48 -5.86
C PHE A 228 -15.06 -3.59 -7.05
N THR A 229 -13.93 -3.85 -7.71
CA THR A 229 -13.53 -3.17 -8.95
C THR A 229 -14.58 -3.37 -10.03
N VAL A 230 -14.96 -4.62 -10.29
CA VAL A 230 -16.02 -4.98 -11.25
C VAL A 230 -17.35 -4.28 -10.91
N MET A 231 -17.74 -4.32 -9.63
CA MET A 231 -18.97 -3.70 -9.17
C MET A 231 -18.98 -2.18 -9.38
N ASN A 232 -17.88 -1.49 -9.07
CA ASN A 232 -17.75 -0.05 -9.24
C ASN A 232 -17.73 0.36 -10.71
N LEU A 233 -17.03 -0.41 -11.56
CA LEU A 233 -17.01 -0.20 -13.00
C LEU A 233 -18.42 -0.32 -13.59
N ILE A 234 -19.11 -1.43 -13.34
CA ILE A 234 -20.49 -1.63 -13.82
C ILE A 234 -21.41 -0.52 -13.28
N LYS A 235 -21.26 -0.11 -12.02
CA LYS A 235 -22.06 0.99 -11.46
C LYS A 235 -21.85 2.31 -12.21
N LYS A 236 -20.59 2.66 -12.54
CA LYS A 236 -20.23 3.82 -13.36
C LYS A 236 -20.87 3.74 -14.75
N MET A 237 -20.76 2.58 -15.40
CA MET A 237 -21.31 2.35 -16.75
C MET A 237 -22.84 2.39 -16.81
N LEU A 238 -23.51 1.99 -15.73
CA LEU A 238 -24.96 2.10 -15.62
C LEU A 238 -25.38 3.56 -15.42
N SER A 239 -24.58 4.36 -14.69
CA SER A 239 -24.87 5.78 -14.46
C SER A 239 -24.63 6.64 -15.70
N ASP A 240 -23.57 6.37 -16.48
CA ASP A 240 -23.27 7.09 -17.72
C ASP A 240 -24.03 6.55 -18.95
N LYS A 241 -24.92 5.57 -18.74
CA LYS A 241 -25.74 4.89 -19.76
C LYS A 241 -24.95 4.13 -20.83
N SER A 242 -23.64 3.90 -20.65
CA SER A 242 -22.81 3.08 -21.56
C SER A 242 -23.08 1.58 -21.44
N LEU A 243 -23.86 1.15 -20.44
CA LEU A 243 -24.33 -0.22 -20.23
C LEU A 243 -25.81 -0.22 -19.81
N LYS A 244 -26.59 -1.18 -20.32
CA LYS A 244 -27.99 -1.38 -19.90
C LYS A 244 -28.05 -2.34 -18.73
N LYS A 245 -28.89 -2.03 -17.73
CA LYS A 245 -29.15 -2.93 -16.61
C LYS A 245 -29.72 -4.24 -17.15
N ARG A 246 -29.17 -5.38 -16.72
CA ARG A 246 -29.78 -6.69 -17.07
C ARG A 246 -31.23 -6.69 -16.61
N SER A 247 -32.13 -7.19 -17.45
CA SER A 247 -33.47 -7.52 -17.00
C SER A 247 -33.33 -8.55 -15.88
N SER A 248 -33.72 -8.16 -14.66
CA SER A 248 -33.81 -9.10 -13.55
C SER A 248 -35.05 -9.95 -13.76
N LYS A 249 -35.05 -10.84 -14.76
CA LYS A 249 -35.93 -11.99 -14.69
C LYS A 249 -35.50 -12.73 -13.43
N ILE A 250 -36.40 -12.80 -12.44
CA ILE A 250 -36.20 -13.66 -11.28
C ILE A 250 -36.15 -15.07 -11.84
N VAL A 251 -34.95 -15.56 -12.12
CA VAL A 251 -34.74 -16.96 -12.50
C VAL A 251 -35.04 -17.76 -11.25
N LYS A 252 -36.27 -18.27 -11.12
CA LYS A 252 -36.64 -19.28 -10.13
C LYS A 252 -35.81 -20.52 -10.45
N ARG A 253 -34.64 -20.64 -9.82
CA ARG A 253 -33.82 -21.85 -9.90
C ARG A 253 -34.56 -22.96 -9.17
N LYS A 254 -34.58 -24.16 -9.73
CA LYS A 254 -35.19 -25.32 -9.09
C LYS A 254 -34.31 -25.79 -7.92
N PRO A 255 -34.90 -26.43 -6.89
CA PRO A 255 -34.13 -27.13 -5.87
C PRO A 255 -33.18 -28.15 -6.49
N LEU A 256 -32.03 -28.37 -5.86
CA LEU A 256 -31.12 -29.40 -6.33
C LEU A 256 -31.68 -30.79 -6.00
N PRO A 257 -31.76 -31.74 -6.98
CA PRO A 257 -32.23 -33.08 -6.70
C PRO A 257 -31.37 -33.78 -5.63
N LYS A 258 -31.99 -34.61 -4.76
CA LYS A 258 -31.30 -35.34 -3.68
C LYS A 258 -30.07 -36.12 -4.20
N SER A 259 -30.18 -36.73 -5.38
CA SER A 259 -29.08 -37.49 -6.02
C SER A 259 -27.85 -36.65 -6.36
N LYS A 260 -28.01 -35.34 -6.61
CA LYS A 260 -26.92 -34.39 -6.91
C LYS A 260 -26.46 -33.60 -5.68
N PHE A 261 -27.21 -33.66 -4.58
CA PHE A 261 -26.96 -32.91 -3.35
C PHE A 261 -25.60 -33.23 -2.74
N TYR A 262 -25.33 -34.50 -2.45
CA TYR A 262 -24.09 -34.94 -1.81
C TYR A 262 -22.85 -34.70 -2.68
N LYS A 263 -22.94 -34.94 -4.00
CA LYS A 263 -21.84 -34.70 -4.94
C LYS A 263 -21.43 -33.21 -5.04
N LYS A 264 -22.39 -32.31 -4.87
CA LYS A 264 -22.17 -30.85 -4.98
C LYS A 264 -21.89 -30.18 -3.65
N ARG A 265 -22.13 -30.88 -2.54
CA ARG A 265 -21.98 -30.41 -1.16
C ARG A 265 -20.60 -29.81 -0.93
N TYR A 266 -19.54 -30.61 -1.02
CA TYR A 266 -18.16 -30.18 -0.77
C TYR A 266 -17.76 -28.91 -1.53
N LYS A 267 -18.18 -28.80 -2.80
CA LYS A 267 -17.91 -27.63 -3.64
C LYS A 267 -18.62 -26.36 -3.15
N MET A 268 -19.86 -26.48 -2.66
CA MET A 268 -20.59 -25.36 -2.05
C MET A 268 -19.97 -24.92 -0.72
N GLU A 269 -19.58 -25.88 0.10
CA GLU A 269 -18.92 -25.61 1.39
C GLU A 269 -17.64 -24.80 1.16
N LYS A 270 -16.79 -25.24 0.21
CA LYS A 270 -15.56 -24.53 -0.15
C LYS A 270 -15.82 -23.09 -0.62
N MET A 271 -16.77 -22.90 -1.53
CA MET A 271 -17.14 -21.56 -2.03
C MET A 271 -17.63 -20.63 -0.91
N TYR A 272 -18.37 -21.17 0.05
CA TYR A 272 -18.83 -20.39 1.20
C TYR A 272 -17.67 -20.01 2.12
N LEU A 273 -16.79 -20.96 2.44
CA LEU A 273 -15.59 -20.73 3.26
C LEU A 273 -14.64 -19.72 2.60
N ASP A 274 -14.59 -19.69 1.27
CA ASP A 274 -13.88 -18.69 0.47
C ASP A 274 -14.56 -17.29 0.47
N GLY A 275 -15.68 -17.15 1.19
CA GLY A 275 -16.37 -15.89 1.44
C GLY A 275 -17.42 -15.50 0.40
N MET A 276 -17.86 -16.43 -0.46
CA MET A 276 -18.99 -16.18 -1.37
C MET A 276 -20.32 -16.12 -0.63
N ILE A 277 -21.24 -15.26 -1.08
CA ILE A 277 -22.59 -15.19 -0.51
C ILE A 277 -23.51 -16.25 -1.14
N ILE A 278 -24.58 -16.64 -0.43
CA ILE A 278 -25.54 -17.68 -0.85
C ILE A 278 -26.04 -17.48 -2.29
N LYS A 279 -26.39 -16.25 -2.68
CA LYS A 279 -26.89 -15.95 -4.03
C LYS A 279 -25.88 -16.28 -5.13
N GLU A 280 -24.59 -16.14 -4.87
CA GLU A 280 -23.53 -16.49 -5.82
C GLU A 280 -23.35 -17.99 -5.92
N ILE A 281 -23.29 -18.67 -4.77
CA ILE A 281 -23.17 -20.12 -4.72
C ILE A 281 -24.36 -20.75 -5.44
N ALA A 282 -25.58 -20.31 -5.15
CA ALA A 282 -26.81 -20.75 -5.82
C ALA A 282 -26.75 -20.52 -7.34
N SER A 283 -26.21 -19.37 -7.77
CA SER A 283 -26.02 -19.10 -9.19
C SER A 283 -24.98 -19.99 -9.86
N ILE A 284 -23.85 -20.25 -9.21
CA ILE A 284 -22.76 -21.07 -9.77
C ILE A 284 -23.17 -22.54 -9.83
N MET A 285 -23.91 -23.00 -8.82
CA MET A 285 -24.34 -24.38 -8.69
C MET A 285 -25.64 -24.71 -9.42
N ASN A 286 -26.29 -23.67 -9.95
CA ASN A 286 -27.57 -23.72 -10.63
C ASN A 286 -28.67 -24.39 -9.79
N CYS A 287 -28.83 -23.92 -8.54
CA CYS A 287 -29.86 -24.38 -7.62
C CYS A 287 -30.51 -23.17 -6.92
N ASP A 288 -31.62 -23.39 -6.22
CA ASP A 288 -32.24 -22.36 -5.41
C ASP A 288 -31.38 -21.97 -4.19
N ASN A 289 -31.69 -20.80 -3.60
CA ASN A 289 -30.99 -20.33 -2.42
C ASN A 289 -31.25 -21.23 -1.19
N LYS A 290 -32.41 -21.89 -1.13
CA LYS A 290 -32.80 -22.78 -0.04
C LYS A 290 -31.93 -24.03 0.00
N THR A 291 -31.58 -24.61 -1.15
CA THR A 291 -30.61 -25.73 -1.22
C THR A 291 -29.28 -25.35 -0.58
N VAL A 292 -28.75 -24.17 -0.91
CA VAL A 292 -27.45 -23.71 -0.36
C VAL A 292 -27.57 -23.47 1.14
N LEU A 293 -28.64 -22.83 1.61
CA LEU A 293 -28.92 -22.61 3.03
C LEU A 293 -28.97 -23.93 3.82
N ASN A 294 -29.67 -24.93 3.30
CA ASN A 294 -29.78 -26.24 3.95
C ASN A 294 -28.40 -26.91 4.10
N ILE A 295 -27.50 -26.75 3.13
CA ILE A 295 -26.11 -27.26 3.24
C ILE A 295 -25.34 -26.52 4.32
N MET A 296 -25.50 -25.20 4.42
CA MET A 296 -24.86 -24.41 5.48
C MET A 296 -25.40 -24.73 6.87
N GLU A 297 -26.68 -25.08 6.99
CA GLU A 297 -27.28 -25.57 8.24
C GLU A 297 -26.76 -26.95 8.63
N LEU A 298 -26.61 -27.88 7.68
CA LEU A 298 -25.99 -29.19 7.92
C LEU A 298 -24.54 -29.05 8.39
N LEU A 299 -23.75 -28.21 7.73
CA LEU A 299 -22.39 -27.87 8.14
C LEU A 299 -22.31 -27.41 9.60
N ARG A 300 -23.28 -26.59 10.02
CA ARG A 300 -23.35 -26.05 11.37
C ARG A 300 -23.73 -27.13 12.39
N LYS A 301 -24.64 -28.05 12.03
CA LYS A 301 -24.97 -29.23 12.87
C LYS A 301 -23.77 -30.18 13.04
N GLU A 302 -22.87 -30.23 12.06
CA GLU A 302 -21.62 -30.99 12.12
C GLU A 302 -20.49 -30.27 12.90
N GLY A 303 -20.77 -29.16 13.59
CA GLY A 303 -19.79 -28.47 14.43
C GLY A 303 -18.70 -27.71 13.66
N ARG A 304 -18.83 -27.54 12.33
CA ARG A 304 -17.91 -26.70 11.57
C ARG A 304 -18.26 -25.23 11.81
N ASP A 305 -17.29 -24.45 12.29
CA ASP A 305 -17.48 -23.03 12.58
C ASP A 305 -17.56 -22.23 11.28
N VAL A 306 -18.76 -21.74 10.96
CA VAL A 306 -19.08 -21.09 9.70
C VAL A 306 -19.52 -19.64 9.98
N PRO A 307 -18.63 -18.63 9.81
CA PRO A 307 -18.93 -17.23 10.13
C PRO A 307 -20.08 -16.69 9.26
N MET A 308 -21.21 -16.35 9.90
CA MET A 308 -22.40 -15.89 9.20
C MET A 308 -22.24 -14.44 8.71
N ARG A 309 -21.85 -14.22 7.46
CA ARG A 309 -21.93 -12.89 6.82
C ARG A 309 -23.29 -12.67 6.14
N TYR A 310 -24.39 -12.71 6.89
CA TYR A 310 -25.65 -12.08 6.43
C TYR A 310 -26.51 -11.60 7.60
N ARG A 311 -26.69 -10.27 7.68
CA ARG A 311 -27.68 -9.62 8.55
C ARG A 311 -29.08 -10.05 8.11
N ARG A 312 -29.90 -10.51 9.06
CA ARG A 312 -31.37 -10.66 8.95
C ARG A 312 -32.01 -9.30 8.61
N ARG A 313 -32.01 -8.89 7.35
CA ARG A 313 -32.93 -7.87 6.81
C ARG A 313 -33.24 -8.29 5.38
N ASN A 314 -34.52 -8.46 5.07
CA ASN A 314 -35.12 -8.87 3.78
C ASN A 314 -35.53 -10.34 3.67
N LEU A 315 -36.12 -10.88 4.74
CA LEU A 315 -37.17 -11.90 4.64
C LEU A 315 -38.45 -11.29 5.25
N LYS A 316 -39.06 -10.40 4.48
CA LYS A 316 -40.50 -10.16 4.45
C LYS A 316 -40.88 -10.13 2.98
#